data_AF-A0A350EY09-F1
#
_entry.id   AF-A0A350EY09-F1
#
_cell.length_a   1.000
_cell.length_b   1.000
_cell.length_c   1.000
_cell.angle_alpha   90.00
_cell.angle_beta   90.00
_cell.angle_gamma   90.00
#
_symmetry.space_group_name_H-M   'P 1'
#
loop_
_entity.id
_entity.type
_entity.pdbx_description
1 polymer ?
#
loop_
_entity_poly.entity_id
_entity_poly.type
_entity_poly.pdbx_seq_one_letter_code
_entity_poly.pdbx_strand_id
1 'polypeptide(L)' 'MIVKATQLRKDIYSILDQVLETGKPVQVERNGRTLTIQPDVRPPKLDRLKKRKVLTGDPDSVVRVDWSGEWKNDLP' A
#
# COMPACT_ATOMS: atom_id res chain seq x y z
N MET A 1 -10.91 -0.74 19.11
CA MET A 1 -11.21 -0.23 20.46
C MET A 1 -11.66 1.21 20.34
N ILE A 2 -12.72 1.61 21.05
CA ILE A 2 -13.21 2.99 21.07
C ILE A 2 -12.76 3.64 22.37
N VAL A 3 -11.99 4.73 22.27
CA VAL A 3 -11.54 5.53 23.42
C VAL A 3 -12.20 6.90 23.43
N LYS A 4 -12.45 7.44 24.61
CA LYS A 4 -12.97 8.81 24.74
C LYS A 4 -11.85 9.83 24.54
N ALA A 5 -12.18 11.01 24.03
CA ALA A 5 -11.22 12.10 23.83
C ALA A 5 -10.42 12.49 25.10
N THR A 6 -11.02 12.36 26.28
CA THR A 6 -10.34 12.63 27.56
C THR A 6 -9.27 11.60 27.87
N GLN A 7 -9.52 10.31 27.56
CA GLN A 7 -8.52 9.26 27.70
C GLN A 7 -7.41 9.42 26.67
N LEU A 8 -7.77 9.76 25.42
CA LEU A 8 -6.78 10.06 24.37
C LEU A 8 -5.83 11.17 24.81
N ARG A 9 -6.34 12.24 25.45
CA ARG A 9 -5.49 13.35 25.92
C ARG A 9 -4.48 12.92 26.99
N LYS A 10 -4.85 11.98 27.85
CA LYS A 10 -3.99 11.50 28.94
C LYS A 10 -2.86 10.61 28.42
N ASP A 11 -3.16 9.75 27.45
CA ASP A 11 -2.27 8.69 27.01
C ASP A 11 -1.87 8.80 25.52
N ILE A 12 -1.84 10.03 24.99
CA ILE A 12 -1.75 10.26 23.54
C ILE A 12 -0.55 9.58 22.89
N TYR A 13 0.64 9.68 23.51
CA TYR A 13 1.86 9.08 22.96
C TYR A 13 1.81 7.55 23.02
N SER A 14 1.35 6.98 24.13
CA SER A 14 1.23 5.52 24.25
C SER A 14 0.27 4.92 23.23
N ILE A 15 -0.83 5.62 22.92
CA ILE A 15 -1.79 5.20 21.89
C ILE A 15 -1.17 5.32 20.50
N LEU A 16 -0.43 6.41 20.22
CA LEU A 16 0.27 6.57 18.93
C LEU A 16 1.33 5.49 18.73
N ASP A 17 2.15 5.21 19.74
CA ASP A 17 3.18 4.18 19.69
C ASP A 17 2.54 2.80 19.48
N GLN A 18 1.46 2.49 20.18
CA GLN A 18 0.71 1.24 19.98
C GLN A 18 0.16 1.11 18.54
N VAL A 19 -0.36 2.21 17.97
CA VAL A 19 -0.88 2.22 16.59
C VAL A 19 0.25 2.00 15.58
N LEU A 20 1.44 2.58 15.83
CA LEU A 20 2.62 2.40 15.00
C LEU A 20 3.22 0.99 15.12
N GLU A 21 3.29 0.43 16.33
CA GLU A 21 3.84 -0.92 16.58
C GLU A 21 2.92 -2.02 16.06
N THR A 22 1.62 -1.92 16.33
CA THR A 22 0.67 -3.00 16.00
C THR A 22 0.05 -2.86 14.62
N GLY A 23 0.13 -1.67 14.01
CA GLY A 23 -0.57 -1.35 12.76
C GLY A 23 -2.10 -1.29 12.88
N LYS A 24 -2.66 -1.49 14.08
CA LYS A 24 -4.11 -1.56 14.29
C LYS A 24 -4.71 -0.17 14.50
N PRO A 25 -5.78 0.19 13.79
CA PRO A 25 -6.43 1.48 13.95
C PRO A 25 -7.18 1.58 15.29
N VAL A 26 -7.11 2.75 15.91
CA VAL A 26 -7.82 3.10 17.15
C VAL A 26 -8.90 4.13 16.85
N GLN A 27 -10.10 3.91 17.37
CA GLN A 27 -11.24 4.82 17.20
C GLN A 27 -11.37 5.72 18.42
N VAL A 28 -11.61 7.00 18.20
CA VAL A 28 -11.74 8.03 19.24
C VAL A 28 -13.10 8.69 19.10
N GLU A 29 -13.90 8.66 20.16
CA GLU A 29 -15.17 9.36 20.19
C GLU A 29 -15.03 10.77 20.79
N ARG A 30 -15.53 11.78 20.07
CA ARG A 30 -15.62 13.16 20.53
C ARG A 30 -16.86 13.85 19.98
N ASN A 31 -17.64 14.48 20.85
CA ASN A 31 -18.84 15.24 20.49
C ASN A 31 -19.82 14.44 19.60
N GLY A 32 -20.03 13.16 19.90
CA GLY A 32 -20.90 12.27 19.14
C GLY A 32 -20.37 11.87 17.76
N ARG A 33 -19.11 12.16 17.45
CA ARG A 33 -18.43 11.73 16.22
C ARG A 33 -17.26 10.81 16.55
N THR A 34 -17.01 9.86 15.65
CA THR A 34 -15.89 8.92 15.75
C THR A 34 -14.80 9.31 14.78
N LEU A 35 -13.59 9.48 15.30
CA LEU A 35 -12.35 9.71 14.57
C LEU A 35 -11.53 8.41 14.57
N THR A 36 -10.77 8.14 13.52
CA THR A 36 -9.89 6.97 13.45
C THR A 36 -8.44 7.42 13.36
N ILE A 37 -7.61 6.94 14.27
CA ILE A 37 -6.16 7.08 14.23
C ILE A 37 -5.60 5.79 13.64
N GLN A 38 -4.90 5.91 12.51
CA GLN A 38 -4.29 4.79 11.82
C GLN A 38 -2.90 5.22 11.30
N PRO A 39 -1.96 4.29 11.14
CA PRO A 39 -0.67 4.62 10.55
C PRO A 39 -0.86 5.01 9.07
N ASP A 40 -0.13 6.02 8.61
CA ASP A 40 -0.10 6.40 7.19
C ASP A 40 0.79 5.42 6.42
N VAL A 41 0.30 4.19 6.26
CA VAL A 41 0.97 3.18 5.45
C VAL A 41 0.59 3.45 4.01
N ARG A 42 1.43 4.19 3.31
CA ARG A 42 1.29 4.37 1.87
C ARG A 42 1.68 3.05 1.19
N PRO A 43 0.77 2.32 0.54
CA PRO A 43 1.14 1.07 -0.11
C PRO A 43 2.21 1.36 -1.17
N PRO A 44 3.22 0.46 -1.33
CA PRO A 44 4.25 0.57 -2.35
C PRO A 44 3.68 0.94 -3.71
N LYS A 45 4.43 1.70 -4.51
CA LYS A 45 3.97 2.19 -5.82
C LYS A 45 3.45 1.04 -6.71
N LEU A 46 4.07 -0.13 -6.63
CA LEU A 46 3.73 -1.31 -7.41
C LEU A 46 2.50 -2.07 -6.87
N ASP A 47 2.22 -2.01 -5.56
CA ASP A 47 1.02 -2.64 -4.98
C ASP A 47 -0.27 -1.96 -5.43
N ARG A 48 -0.17 -0.72 -5.91
CA ARG A 48 -1.27 0.03 -6.52
C ARG A 48 -1.50 -0.34 -7.99
N LEU A 49 -0.64 -1.18 -8.58
CA LEU A 49 -0.74 -1.52 -9.99
C LEU A 49 -1.97 -2.39 -10.22
N LYS A 50 -3.00 -1.81 -10.85
CA LYS A 50 -4.18 -2.57 -11.25
C LYS A 50 -3.78 -3.60 -12.31
N LYS A 51 -4.12 -4.87 -12.09
CA LYS A 51 -3.95 -5.94 -13.09
C LYS A 51 -4.75 -5.57 -14.34
N ARG A 52 -4.12 -5.67 -15.52
CA ARG A 52 -4.76 -5.40 -16.81
C ARG A 52 -4.51 -6.56 -17.75
N LYS A 53 -5.55 -6.97 -18.49
CA LYS A 53 -5.41 -7.94 -19.58
C LYS A 53 -5.03 -7.17 -20.86
N VAL A 54 -3.76 -6.80 -20.97
CA VAL A 54 -3.21 -6.01 -22.09
C VAL A 54 -2.47 -6.86 -23.12
N LEU A 55 -2.15 -8.10 -22.79
CA LEU A 55 -1.51 -9.01 -23.73
C LEU A 55 -2.57 -9.68 -24.60
N THR A 56 -2.42 -9.52 -25.92
CA THR A 56 -3.19 -10.27 -26.91
C THR A 56 -2.46 -11.58 -27.19
N GLY A 57 -3.02 -12.70 -26.74
CA GLY A 57 -2.44 -14.04 -26.92
C GLY A 57 -1.83 -14.63 -25.64
N ASP A 58 -1.05 -15.70 -25.82
CA ASP A 58 -0.40 -16.47 -24.76
C ASP A 58 0.87 -15.75 -24.25
N PRO A 59 1.02 -15.48 -22.93
CA PRO A 59 2.25 -14.91 -22.37
C PRO A 59 3.53 -15.62 -22.75
N ASP A 60 3.50 -16.96 -22.85
CA ASP A 60 4.70 -17.71 -23.18
C ASP A 60 5.14 -17.48 -24.64
N SER A 61 4.25 -16.99 -25.52
CA SER A 61 4.63 -16.64 -26.88
C SER A 61 5.62 -15.48 -26.93
N VAL A 62 5.53 -14.52 -25.99
CA VAL A 62 6.43 -13.37 -25.90
C VAL A 62 7.82 -13.79 -25.40
N VAL A 63 7.86 -14.69 -24.42
CA VAL A 63 9.12 -15.17 -23.84
C VAL A 63 9.91 -16.01 -24.83
N ARG A 64 9.22 -16.71 -25.74
CA ARG A 64 9.82 -17.57 -26.77
C ARG A 64 10.26 -16.83 -28.03
N VAL A 65 10.06 -15.52 -28.14
CA VAL A 65 10.52 -14.76 -29.32
C VAL A 65 12.04 -14.62 -29.27
N ASP A 66 12.71 -15.26 -30.23
CA ASP A 66 14.13 -15.07 -30.46
C ASP A 66 14.37 -13.89 -31.42
N TRP A 67 15.20 -12.93 -30.99
CA TRP A 67 15.55 -11.73 -31.75
C TRP A 67 16.98 -11.78 -32.29
N SER A 68 17.70 -12.88 -32.08
CA SER A 68 19.12 -13.00 -32.43
C SER A 68 19.38 -12.77 -33.93
N GLY A 69 18.43 -13.12 -34.81
CA GLY A 69 18.53 -12.88 -36.25
C GLY A 69 18.20 -11.45 -36.70
N GLU A 70 17.50 -10.67 -35.87
CA GLU A 70 17.15 -9.26 -36.13
C GLU A 70 18.20 -8.29 -35.58
N TRP A 71 19.16 -8.79 -34.80
CA TRP A 71 20.25 -8.00 -34.25
C TRP A 71 21.22 -7.56 -35.34
N LYS A 72 21.08 -6.32 -35.80
CA LYS A 72 22.09 -5.66 -36.64
C LYS A 72 23.07 -5.00 -35.69
N ASN A 73 24.29 -5.51 -35.64
CA ASN A 73 25.35 -5.00 -34.78
C ASN A 73 25.95 -3.72 -35.40
N ASP A 74 25.12 -2.70 -35.58
CA ASP A 74 25.40 -1.45 -36.29
C ASP A 74 25.92 -0.32 -35.38
N LEU A 75 26.19 -0.65 -34.12
CA LEU A 75 26.89 0.24 -33.20
C LEU A 75 28.41 0.18 -33.43
N PRO A 76 29.11 1.34 -33.48
CA PRO A 76 30.54 1.44 -33.73
C PRO A 76 31.42 0.90 -32.59
#